data_AF-A0A529LHL0-F1
#
_entry.id   AF-A0A529LHL0-F1
#
_cell.length_a   1.000
_cell.length_b   1.000
_cell.length_c   1.000
_cell.angle_alpha   90.00
_cell.angle_beta   90.00
_cell.angle_gamma   90.00
#
_symmetry.space_group_name_H-M   'P 1'
#
loop_
_entity.id
_entity.type
_entity.pdbx_description
1 polymer ?
#
loop_
_entity_poly.entity_id
_entity_poly.type
_entity_poly.pdbx_seq_one_letter_code
_entity_poly.pdbx_strand_id
1 'polypeptide(L)'
;MLVLAATGLIGMAVGAMSLRVSGLYFAITTFIFTLVLTVLATDMVTVTGGLQGLLGPAFPDFPASLEWLGTPLVWCIMLALLACLGLVWNIRHSPLYPILLSIRDAEPFA
;
A
#
# COMPACT_ATOMS: atom_id res chain seq x y z
N MET A 1 10.05 -6.12 16.79
CA MET A 1 9.67 -4.73 17.13
C MET A 1 10.56 -3.69 16.46
N LEU A 2 11.89 -3.83 16.47
CA LEU A 2 12.80 -2.87 15.82
C LEU A 2 12.58 -2.71 14.31
N VAL A 3 12.33 -3.81 13.60
CA VAL A 3 12.02 -3.79 12.16
C VAL A 3 10.72 -3.03 11.88
N LEU A 4 9.65 -3.29 12.66
CA LEU A 4 8.37 -2.59 12.54
C LEU A 4 8.52 -1.07 12.75
N ALA A 5 9.30 -0.65 13.74
CA ALA A 5 9.57 0.75 14.01
C ALA A 5 10.38 1.41 12.88
N ALA A 6 11.43 0.73 12.38
CA ALA A 6 12.25 1.23 11.29
C ALA A 6 11.47 1.37 9.98
N THR A 7 10.70 0.34 9.60
CA THR A 7 9.87 0.38 8.39
C THR A 7 8.75 1.41 8.51
N GLY A 8 8.15 1.56 9.69
CA GLY A 8 7.14 2.60 9.95
C GLY A 8 7.70 4.01 9.79
N LEU A 9 8.91 4.27 10.29
CA LEU A 9 9.55 5.59 10.21
C LEU A 9 9.97 5.93 8.78
N ILE A 10 10.49 4.95 8.04
CA ILE A 10 10.82 5.10 6.61
C ILE A 10 9.54 5.35 5.80
N GLY A 11 8.48 4.56 6.04
CA GLY A 11 7.19 4.73 5.37
C GLY A 11 6.56 6.09 5.65
N MET A 12 6.68 6.60 6.88
CA MET A 12 6.19 7.92 7.26
C MET A 12 6.95 9.04 6.54
N ALA A 13 8.29 8.93 6.43
CA ALA A 13 9.11 9.91 5.70
C ALA A 13 8.78 9.93 4.19
N VAL A 14 8.63 8.76 3.59
CA VAL A 14 8.25 8.59 2.18
C VAL A 14 6.83 9.14 1.92
N GLY A 15 5.87 8.78 2.77
CA GLY A 15 4.49 9.27 2.68
C GLY A 15 4.41 10.79 2.81
N ALA A 16 5.14 11.37 3.78
CA ALA A 16 5.18 12.81 3.98
C ALA A 16 5.76 13.57 2.77
N MET A 17 6.78 13.00 2.10
CA MET A 17 7.32 13.58 0.86
C MET A 17 6.31 13.53 -0.29
N SER A 18 5.56 12.43 -0.41
CA SER A 18 4.54 12.28 -1.46
C SER A 18 3.42 13.33 -1.30
N LEU A 19 2.89 13.55 -0.10
CA LEU A 19 1.78 14.48 0.15
C LEU A 19 2.07 15.97 -0.16
N ARG A 20 3.32 16.35 -0.42
CA ARG A 20 3.70 17.75 -0.66
C ARG A 20 3.32 18.27 -2.05
N VAL A 21 2.92 17.41 -2.97
CA VAL A 21 2.62 17.79 -4.36
C VAL A 21 1.10 17.65 -4.58
N SER A 22 0.46 18.63 -5.23
CA SER A 22 -0.97 18.60 -5.56
C SER A 22 -1.23 18.29 -7.02
N GLY A 23 -2.38 17.69 -7.32
CA GLY A 23 -2.88 17.47 -8.69
C GLY A 23 -2.14 16.38 -9.47
N LEU A 24 -1.91 16.61 -10.77
CA LEU A 24 -1.32 15.62 -11.68
C LEU A 24 0.13 15.27 -11.30
N TYR A 25 0.87 16.25 -10.81
CA TYR A 25 2.26 16.10 -10.41
C TYR A 25 2.41 15.13 -9.22
N PHE A 26 1.43 15.07 -8.32
CA PHE A 26 1.37 14.10 -7.21
C PHE A 26 1.39 12.66 -7.73
N ALA A 27 0.50 12.37 -8.67
CA ALA A 27 0.37 11.04 -9.27
C ALA A 27 1.67 10.63 -9.97
N ILE A 28 2.28 11.56 -10.71
CA ILE A 28 3.57 11.34 -11.37
C ILE A 28 4.67 11.08 -10.33
N THR A 29 4.76 11.87 -9.26
CA THR A 29 5.78 11.68 -8.22
C THR A 29 5.63 10.37 -7.46
N THR A 30 4.41 9.96 -7.10
CA THR A 30 4.14 8.66 -6.46
C THR A 30 4.54 7.50 -7.37
N PHE A 31 4.25 7.60 -8.66
CA PHE A 31 4.63 6.58 -9.63
C PHE A 31 6.15 6.46 -9.75
N ILE A 32 6.85 7.58 -9.92
CA ILE A 32 8.31 7.61 -9.97
C ILE A 32 8.91 7.08 -8.67
N PHE A 33 8.39 7.49 -7.51
CA PHE A 33 8.88 7.03 -6.22
C PHE A 33 8.71 5.53 -6.06
N THR A 34 7.57 4.98 -6.50
CA THR A 34 7.31 3.53 -6.50
C THR A 34 8.32 2.79 -7.36
N LEU A 35 8.62 3.30 -8.56
CA LEU A 35 9.65 2.72 -9.44
C LEU A 35 11.03 2.76 -8.79
N VAL A 36 11.44 3.91 -8.26
CA VAL A 36 12.75 4.06 -7.58
C VAL A 36 12.87 3.14 -6.39
N LEU A 37 11.85 3.05 -5.53
CA LEU A 37 11.83 2.13 -4.41
C LEU A 37 11.88 0.67 -4.85
N THR A 38 11.20 0.32 -5.93
CA THR A 38 11.19 -1.04 -6.48
C THR A 38 12.57 -1.42 -6.99
N VAL A 39 13.22 -0.54 -7.75
CA VAL A 39 14.60 -0.74 -8.23
C VAL A 39 15.56 -0.84 -7.05
N LEU A 40 15.47 0.10 -6.10
CA LEU A 40 16.30 0.09 -4.90
C LEU A 40 16.12 -1.20 -4.10
N ALA A 41 14.89 -1.65 -3.90
CA ALA A 41 14.60 -2.92 -3.21
C ALA A 41 15.12 -4.14 -3.97
N THR A 42 15.21 -4.07 -5.29
CA THR A 42 15.69 -5.15 -6.15
C THR A 42 17.23 -5.19 -6.21
N ASP A 43 17.88 -4.02 -6.25
CA ASP A 43 19.34 -3.89 -6.31
C ASP A 43 20.01 -4.05 -4.93
N MET A 44 19.28 -3.86 -3.83
CA MET A 44 19.75 -4.09 -2.45
C MET A 44 19.88 -5.58 -2.10
N VAL A 45 20.63 -6.34 -2.91
CA VAL A 45 20.80 -7.81 -2.79
C VAL A 45 21.27 -8.26 -1.41
N THR A 46 22.06 -7.44 -0.71
CA THR A 46 22.57 -7.76 0.63
C THR A 46 21.53 -7.66 1.75
N VAL A 47 20.40 -6.97 1.53
CA VAL A 47 19.34 -6.75 2.54
C VAL A 47 18.03 -7.45 2.17
N THR A 48 17.65 -7.46 0.90
CA THR A 48 16.39 -8.04 0.40
C THR A 48 16.58 -9.38 -0.34
N GLY A 49 17.82 -9.77 -0.66
CA GLY A 49 18.14 -10.96 -1.45
C GLY A 49 17.87 -10.82 -2.96
N GLY A 50 17.53 -9.61 -3.43
CA GLY A 50 17.31 -9.30 -4.86
C GLY A 50 16.07 -9.95 -5.47
N LEU A 51 16.03 -10.11 -6.80
CA LEU A 51 14.94 -10.77 -7.56
C LEU A 51 14.65 -12.22 -7.12
N GLN A 52 15.58 -12.86 -6.41
CA GLN A 52 15.50 -14.23 -5.92
C GLN A 52 15.28 -14.31 -4.39
N GLY A 53 15.30 -13.18 -3.69
CA GLY A 53 15.43 -13.09 -2.23
C GLY A 53 14.17 -13.36 -1.42
N LEU A 54 13.02 -13.37 -2.08
CA LEU A 54 11.79 -13.89 -1.53
C LEU A 54 11.42 -15.16 -2.29
N LEU A 55 12.22 -16.23 -2.13
CA LEU A 55 11.61 -17.56 -2.04
C LEU A 55 10.50 -17.36 -1.00
N GLY A 56 9.25 -17.41 -1.49
CA GLY A 56 8.07 -16.88 -0.81
C GLY A 56 8.07 -17.22 0.67
N PRO A 57 7.49 -16.36 1.54
CA PRO A 57 7.58 -16.53 2.98
C PRO A 57 7.43 -18.01 3.27
N ALA A 58 8.50 -18.64 3.79
CA ALA A 58 8.34 -19.92 4.43
C ALA A 58 7.28 -19.62 5.47
N PHE A 59 6.03 -20.00 5.18
CA PHE A 59 4.93 -19.79 6.11
C PHE A 59 5.48 -20.42 7.38
N PRO A 60 5.83 -19.62 8.41
CA PRO A 60 6.36 -20.22 9.61
C PRO A 60 5.22 -21.13 10.05
N ASP A 61 5.47 -22.43 10.08
CA ASP A 61 4.49 -23.41 10.49
C ASP A 61 3.88 -22.84 11.77
N PHE A 62 2.57 -22.56 11.72
CA PHE A 62 1.90 -22.04 12.89
C PHE A 62 2.20 -23.04 14.02
N PRO A 63 2.70 -22.58 15.18
CA PRO A 63 2.94 -23.51 16.29
C PRO A 63 1.65 -24.30 16.50
N ALA A 64 1.72 -25.62 16.71
CA ALA A 64 0.56 -26.54 16.68
C ALA A 64 -0.66 -26.09 17.51
N SER A 65 -0.47 -25.17 18.46
CA SER A 65 -1.53 -24.47 19.21
C SER A 65 -2.37 -23.45 18.41
N LEU A 66 -1.90 -22.97 17.26
CA LEU A 66 -2.52 -21.92 16.42
C LEU A 66 -2.86 -22.39 15.00
N GLU A 67 -2.68 -23.68 14.66
CA GLU A 67 -3.10 -24.22 13.36
C GLU A 67 -4.59 -23.99 13.07
N TRP A 68 -5.43 -24.01 14.12
CA TRP A 68 -6.85 -23.65 14.00
C TRP A 68 -7.08 -22.20 13.55
N LEU A 69 -6.12 -21.30 13.75
CA LEU A 69 -6.21 -19.91 13.36
C LEU A 69 -5.81 -19.68 11.90
N GLY A 70 -5.03 -20.57 11.29
CA GLY A 70 -4.51 -20.39 9.93
C GLY A 70 -5.61 -20.29 8.88
N THR A 71 -6.51 -21.27 8.84
CA THR A 71 -7.66 -21.27 7.91
C THR A 71 -8.58 -20.06 8.12
N PRO A 72 -9.11 -19.77 9.33
CA PRO A 72 -10.01 -18.62 9.52
C PRO A 72 -9.32 -17.27 9.32
N LEU A 73 -8.01 -17.14 9.57
CA LEU A 73 -7.26 -15.90 9.28
C LEU A 73 -7.29 -15.57 7.78
N VAL A 74 -7.09 -16.57 6.91
CA VAL A 74 -7.16 -16.38 5.44
C VAL A 74 -8.55 -15.91 5.03
N TRP A 75 -9.61 -16.51 5.59
CA TRP A 75 -10.99 -16.07 5.34
C TRP A 75 -11.25 -14.65 5.85
N CYS A 76 -10.74 -14.29 7.03
CA CYS A 76 -10.84 -12.93 7.57
C CYS A 76 -10.13 -11.89 6.69
N ILE A 77 -8.91 -12.19 6.22
CA ILE A 77 -8.16 -11.31 5.32
C ILE A 77 -8.91 -11.15 3.99
N MET A 78 -9.44 -12.25 3.45
CA MET A 78 -10.23 -12.22 2.22
C MET A 78 -11.50 -11.37 2.38
N LEU A 79 -12.21 -11.52 3.50
CA LEU A 79 -13.39 -10.70 3.81
C LEU A 79 -13.05 -9.22 3.96
N ALA A 80 -11.94 -8.90 4.63
CA ALA A 80 -11.48 -7.53 4.81
C ALA A 80 -11.12 -6.87 3.45
N LEU A 81 -10.44 -7.61 2.57
CA LEU A 81 -10.14 -7.15 1.21
C LEU A 81 -11.43 -6.91 0.41
N LEU A 82 -12.39 -7.84 0.48
CA LEU A 82 -13.66 -7.75 -0.24
C LEU A 82 -14.52 -6.58 0.28
N ALA A 83 -14.52 -6.34 1.59
CA ALA A 83 -15.15 -5.18 2.21
C ALA A 83 -14.51 -3.86 1.75
N CYS A 84 -13.18 -3.82 1.69
CA CYS A 84 -12.44 -2.65 1.21
C CYS A 84 -12.78 -2.35 -0.27
N LEU A 85 -12.80 -3.40 -1.11
CA LEU A 85 -13.20 -3.28 -2.52
C LEU A 85 -14.64 -2.79 -2.66
N GLY A 86 -15.57 -3.32 -1.85
CA GLY A 86 -16.97 -2.90 -1.82
C GLY A 86 -17.14 -1.44 -1.39
N LEU A 87 -16.37 -0.99 -0.39
CA LEU A 87 -16.35 0.42 0.04
C LEU A 87 -15.87 1.34 -1.08
N VAL A 88 -14.76 0.99 -1.75
CA VAL A 88 -14.23 1.77 -2.88
C VAL A 88 -15.26 1.81 -4.02
N TRP A 89 -15.90 0.69 -4.32
CA TRP A 89 -16.94 0.61 -5.34
C TRP A 89 -18.14 1.49 -5.00
N ASN A 90 -18.58 1.49 -3.74
CA ASN A 90 -19.69 2.30 -3.25
C ASN A 90 -19.37 3.80 -3.29
N ILE A 91 -18.14 4.18 -2.92
CA ILE A 91 -17.68 5.58 -3.01
C ILE A 91 -17.68 6.06 -4.48
N ARG A 92 -17.28 5.19 -5.42
CA ARG A 92 -17.25 5.51 -6.86
C ARG A 92 -18.64 5.63 -7.47
N HIS A 93 -19.61 4.85 -6.99
CA HIS A 93 -21.01 4.92 -7.45
C HIS A 93 -21.84 5.98 -6.72
N SER A 94 -21.31 6.55 -5.64
CA SER A 94 -21.98 7.60 -4.87
C SER A 94 -21.93 8.96 -5.60
N PRO A 95 -22.99 9.80 -5.47
CA PRO A 95 -23.01 11.17 -5.98
C PRO A 95 -21.92 12.08 -5.41
N LEU A 96 -21.19 11.65 -4.38
CA LEU A 96 -20.02 12.36 -3.85
C LEU A 96 -18.87 12.47 -4.87
N TYR A 97 -18.67 11.45 -5.70
CA TYR A 97 -17.58 11.43 -6.69
C TYR A 97 -17.65 12.59 -7.70
N PRO A 98 -18.77 12.83 -8.42
CA PRO A 98 -18.87 13.94 -9.36
C PRO A 98 -18.81 15.32 -8.68
N ILE A 99 -19.24 15.46 -7.42
CA ILE A 99 -19.14 16.72 -6.66
C ILE A 99 -17.67 17.05 -6.38
N LEU A 100 -16.90 16.07 -5.87
CA LEU A 100 -15.46 16.23 -5.65
C LEU A 100 -14.71 16.52 -6.96
N LEU A 101 -15.14 15.89 -8.05
CA LEU A 101 -14.59 16.16 -9.38
C LEU A 101 -14.85 17.60 -9.83
N SER A 102 -16.06 18.13 -9.60
CA SER A 102 -16.38 19.52 -9.95
C SER A 102 -15.62 20.56 -9.13
N ILE A 103 -15.28 20.26 -7.86
CA ILE A 103 -14.47 21.14 -7.01
C ILE A 103 -13.02 21.15 -7.50
N ARG A 104 -12.47 19.96 -7.81
CA ARG A 104 -11.14 19.82 -8.43
C ARG A 104 -11.08 20.56 -9.76
N ASP A 105 -12.07 20.39 -10.62
CA ASP A 105 -12.06 21.02 -11.95
C ASP A 105 -12.28 22.55 -11.89
N ALA A 106 -12.70 23.11 -10.72
CA ALA A 106 -12.82 24.54 -10.48
C ALA A 106 -11.52 25.22 -9.99
N GLU A 107 -10.53 24.44 -9.51
CA GLU A 107 -9.26 24.96 -9.00
C GLU A 107 -8.27 25.56 -10.03
N PRO A 108 -8.39 25.37 -11.37
CA PRO A 108 -7.53 26.07 -12.34
C PRO A 108 -7.77 27.58 -12.47
N PHE A 109 -8.83 28.12 -11.85
CA PHE A 109 -9.29 29.50 -12.07
C PHE A 109 -9.20 30.41 -10.82
N ALA A 110 -8.55 29.97 -9.74
CA ALA A 110 -8.37 30.73 -8.49
C ALA A 110 -6.90 31.08 -8.22
#